data_AF-A0A960D4W3-F1
#
_entry.id   AF-A0A960D4W3-F1
#
_cell.length_a   1.000
_cell.length_b   1.000
_cell.length_c   1.000
_cell.angle_alpha   90.00
_cell.angle_beta   90.00
_cell.angle_gamma   90.00
#
_symmetry.space_group_name_H-M   'P 1'
#
loop_
_entity.id
_entity.type
_entity.pdbx_description
1 polymer ?
#
loop_
_entity_poly.entity_id
_entity_poly.type
_entity_poly.pdbx_seq_one_letter_code
_entity_poly.pdbx_strand_id
1 'polypeptide(L)'
;GPAVRLRDGDDGWRIAPTALRPFDSMLGELADPQAAPELLALRERVRSWRFYDHVRTDSAAPARSPQIGTRTTVLSHDGADLAAALQTIAEIGDQAALAEAVDDAFPGSGLEIRTDDARFEVALRQPGMLRALTAAELSDGTLRYLLWTAALLTPRPAEL
;
A
#
# COMPACT_ATOMS: atom_id res chain seq x y z
N GLY A 1 5.89 -14.35 -37.06
CA GLY A 1 5.23 -13.60 -35.97
C GLY A 1 6.08 -12.41 -35.59
N PRO A 2 5.60 -11.48 -34.76
CA PRO A 2 6.43 -10.38 -34.27
C PRO A 2 7.60 -10.96 -33.48
N ALA A 3 8.82 -10.46 -33.77
CA ALA A 3 10.06 -10.91 -33.14
C ALA A 3 10.51 -9.85 -32.13
N VAL A 4 10.81 -10.27 -30.91
CA VAL A 4 11.37 -9.38 -29.89
C VAL A 4 12.88 -9.49 -29.89
N ARG A 5 13.56 -8.34 -29.80
CA ARG A 5 15.01 -8.25 -29.64
C ARG A 5 15.31 -7.74 -28.24
N LEU A 6 16.18 -8.45 -27.54
CA LEU A 6 16.71 -8.08 -26.23
C LEU A 6 18.14 -7.59 -26.42
N ARG A 7 18.53 -6.56 -25.67
CA ARG A 7 19.89 -6.05 -25.67
C ARG A 7 20.73 -6.88 -24.69
N ASP A 8 21.93 -7.23 -25.10
CA ASP A 8 22.92 -7.94 -24.29
C ASP A 8 23.84 -6.93 -23.58
N GLY A 9 24.57 -7.39 -22.55
CA GLY A 9 25.53 -6.57 -21.79
C GLY A 9 26.67 -6.02 -22.65
N ASP A 10 26.99 -6.68 -23.76
CA ASP A 10 28.02 -6.28 -24.74
C ASP A 10 27.46 -5.42 -25.90
N ASP A 11 26.29 -4.79 -25.71
CA ASP A 11 25.61 -3.93 -26.71
C ASP A 11 25.11 -4.66 -27.98
N GLY A 12 25.18 -5.98 -27.99
CA GLY A 12 24.59 -6.85 -29.02
C GLY A 12 23.07 -6.98 -28.89
N TRP A 13 22.41 -7.34 -30.00
CA TRP A 13 20.98 -7.68 -29.99
C TRP A 13 20.80 -9.17 -30.18
N ARG A 14 20.01 -9.80 -29.31
CA ARG A 14 19.61 -11.21 -29.44
C ARG A 14 18.10 -11.34 -29.59
N ILE A 15 17.66 -12.28 -30.41
CA ILE A 15 16.23 -12.56 -30.58
C ILE A 15 15.75 -13.37 -29.38
N ALA A 16 14.64 -12.93 -28.76
CA ALA A 16 14.03 -13.68 -27.66
C ALA A 16 13.53 -15.04 -28.17
N PRO A 17 13.69 -16.14 -27.38
CA PRO A 17 13.29 -17.47 -27.82
C PRO A 17 11.77 -17.62 -27.99
N THR A 18 11.00 -16.78 -27.30
CA THR A 18 9.53 -16.80 -27.35
C THR A 18 9.01 -15.80 -28.37
N ALA A 19 8.26 -16.29 -29.36
CA ALA A 19 7.48 -15.43 -30.25
C ALA A 19 6.24 -14.92 -29.51
N LEU A 20 6.09 -13.61 -29.41
CA LEU A 20 4.89 -13.00 -28.83
C LEU A 20 3.73 -13.03 -29.81
N ARG A 21 2.52 -13.21 -29.30
CA ARG A 21 1.31 -12.91 -30.09
C ARG A 21 1.08 -11.39 -30.06
N PRO A 22 0.34 -10.83 -31.03
CA PRO A 22 0.09 -9.38 -31.09
C PRO A 22 -0.60 -8.79 -29.85
N PHE A 23 -1.20 -9.64 -29.01
CA PHE A 23 -1.93 -9.25 -27.80
C PHE A 23 -1.19 -9.65 -26.50
N ASP A 24 0.01 -10.21 -26.60
CA ASP A 24 0.83 -10.53 -25.42
C ASP A 24 1.63 -9.29 -24.98
N SER A 25 1.76 -9.10 -23.66
CA SER A 25 2.60 -8.03 -23.11
C SER A 25 4.06 -8.50 -22.97
N MET A 26 5.01 -7.71 -23.48
CA MET A 26 6.44 -7.96 -23.25
C MET A 26 6.79 -8.05 -21.76
N LEU A 27 6.12 -7.25 -20.92
CA LEU A 27 6.32 -7.29 -19.46
C LEU A 27 5.78 -8.57 -18.83
N GLY A 28 4.74 -9.18 -19.42
CA GLY A 28 4.20 -10.45 -18.95
C GLY A 28 5.08 -11.64 -19.32
N GLU A 29 5.56 -11.66 -20.57
CA GLU A 29 6.16 -12.84 -21.19
C GLU A 29 7.70 -12.89 -21.12
N LEU A 30 8.39 -11.75 -21.01
CA LEU A 30 9.86 -11.66 -21.16
C LEU A 30 10.61 -11.20 -19.91
N ALA A 31 10.02 -11.35 -18.74
CA ALA A 31 10.62 -10.91 -17.47
C ALA A 31 11.53 -11.99 -16.86
N ASP A 32 12.66 -12.24 -17.55
CA ASP A 32 13.74 -13.13 -17.13
C ASP A 32 14.83 -12.32 -16.38
N PRO A 33 15.19 -12.66 -15.12
CA PRO A 33 16.17 -11.92 -14.33
C PRO A 33 17.59 -11.88 -14.92
N GLN A 34 17.99 -12.88 -15.71
CA GLN A 34 19.32 -12.96 -16.32
C GLN A 34 19.30 -12.38 -17.72
N ALA A 35 18.25 -12.71 -18.46
CA ALA A 35 18.20 -12.47 -19.89
C ALA A 35 17.62 -11.07 -20.23
N ALA A 36 16.79 -10.50 -19.36
CA ALA A 36 16.16 -9.19 -19.55
C ALA A 36 15.94 -8.46 -18.21
N PRO A 37 17.02 -8.16 -17.46
CA PRO A 37 16.92 -7.56 -16.13
C PRO A 37 16.19 -6.22 -16.13
N GLU A 38 16.32 -5.39 -17.17
CA GLU A 38 15.63 -4.10 -17.29
C GLU A 38 14.12 -4.26 -17.50
N LEU A 39 13.68 -5.29 -18.25
CA LEU A 39 12.26 -5.59 -18.41
C LEU A 39 11.67 -6.12 -17.11
N LEU A 40 12.41 -6.96 -16.38
CA LEU A 40 12.00 -7.40 -15.05
C LEU A 40 11.87 -6.21 -14.09
N ALA A 41 12.86 -5.33 -14.04
CA ALA A 41 12.84 -4.14 -13.20
C ALA A 41 11.65 -3.22 -13.56
N LEU A 42 11.39 -3.00 -14.85
CA LEU A 42 10.23 -2.24 -15.32
C LEU A 42 8.92 -2.91 -14.92
N ARG A 43 8.82 -4.24 -15.04
CA ARG A 43 7.64 -5.00 -14.61
C ARG A 43 7.37 -4.81 -13.12
N GLU A 44 8.39 -5.00 -12.28
CA GLU A 44 8.23 -4.86 -10.83
C GLU A 44 7.90 -3.41 -10.44
N ARG A 45 8.44 -2.41 -11.14
CA ARG A 45 8.06 -1.00 -10.97
C ARG A 45 6.61 -0.73 -11.34
N VAL A 46 6.12 -1.25 -12.47
CA VAL A 46 4.69 -1.10 -12.84
C VAL A 46 3.80 -1.86 -11.84
N ARG A 47 4.23 -3.03 -11.36
CA ARG A 47 3.49 -3.81 -10.34
C ARG A 47 3.50 -3.17 -8.96
N SER A 48 4.40 -2.24 -8.67
CA SER A 48 4.42 -1.52 -7.39
C SER A 48 3.42 -0.37 -7.34
N TRP A 49 2.98 0.15 -8.51
CA TRP A 49 1.97 1.20 -8.58
C TRP A 49 0.67 0.80 -7.89
N ARG A 50 0.11 1.73 -7.11
CA ARG A 50 -1.18 1.58 -6.44
C ARG A 50 -2.06 2.77 -6.77
N PHE A 51 -3.32 2.47 -7.05
CA PHE A 51 -4.33 3.46 -7.37
C PHE A 51 -5.47 3.30 -6.38
N TYR A 52 -5.74 4.37 -5.63
CA TYR A 52 -6.85 4.43 -4.70
C TYR A 52 -7.83 5.46 -5.26
N ASP A 53 -8.87 4.99 -5.95
CA ASP A 53 -9.90 5.85 -6.54
C ASP A 53 -10.93 6.28 -5.47
N HIS A 54 -11.50 5.29 -4.80
CA HIS A 54 -12.43 5.51 -3.70
C HIS A 54 -12.17 4.50 -2.59
N VAL A 55 -11.94 5.00 -1.37
CA VAL A 55 -11.98 4.18 -0.18
C VAL A 55 -13.23 4.52 0.62
N ARG A 56 -14.04 3.49 0.90
CA ARG A 56 -15.32 3.66 1.58
C ARG A 56 -15.11 4.12 3.02
N THR A 57 -15.98 5.00 3.48
CA THR A 57 -16.03 5.47 4.88
C THR A 57 -17.41 5.37 5.50
N ASP A 58 -18.40 4.87 4.78
CA ASP A 58 -19.74 4.64 5.31
C ASP A 58 -19.72 3.65 6.48
N SER A 59 -20.86 3.47 7.16
CA SER A 59 -20.97 2.63 8.35
C SER A 59 -20.54 1.17 8.15
N ALA A 60 -20.59 0.66 6.91
CA ALA A 60 -20.17 -0.69 6.55
C ALA A 60 -18.80 -0.73 5.86
N ALA A 61 -18.02 0.36 5.91
CA ALA A 61 -16.67 0.39 5.37
C ALA A 61 -15.79 -0.66 6.07
N PRO A 62 -15.02 -1.48 5.32
CA PRO A 62 -14.19 -2.54 5.91
C PRO A 62 -13.21 -2.05 6.97
N ALA A 63 -12.67 -0.84 6.80
CA ALA A 63 -11.75 -0.17 7.71
C ALA A 63 -12.35 0.15 9.10
N ARG A 64 -13.69 0.12 9.25
CA ARG A 64 -14.38 0.37 10.53
C ARG A 64 -14.47 -0.86 11.43
N SER A 65 -14.12 -2.04 10.91
CA SER A 65 -14.22 -3.31 11.63
C SER A 65 -12.83 -3.88 11.93
N PRO A 66 -12.64 -4.58 13.06
CA PRO A 66 -11.38 -5.27 13.35
C PRO A 66 -11.04 -6.33 12.30
N GLN A 67 -9.85 -6.23 11.69
CA GLN A 67 -9.34 -7.17 10.67
C GLN A 67 -8.19 -8.00 11.20
N ILE A 68 -7.88 -9.13 10.56
CA ILE A 68 -6.70 -9.92 10.92
C ILE A 68 -5.43 -9.06 10.81
N GLY A 69 -4.64 -9.05 11.88
CA GLY A 69 -3.36 -8.35 11.93
C GLY A 69 -2.33 -9.07 11.09
N THR A 70 -1.96 -8.47 9.95
CA THR A 70 -0.86 -8.94 9.11
C THR A 70 0.16 -7.84 8.92
N ARG A 71 1.36 -8.21 8.46
CA ARG A 71 2.35 -7.22 8.05
C ARG A 71 2.01 -6.69 6.66
N THR A 72 1.34 -5.55 6.62
CA THR A 72 0.78 -4.94 5.42
C THR A 72 1.63 -3.75 5.01
N THR A 73 2.55 -3.97 4.06
CA THR A 73 3.42 -2.89 3.55
C THR A 73 2.76 -2.01 2.51
N VAL A 74 1.56 -2.36 2.05
CA VAL A 74 0.78 -1.60 1.06
C VAL A 74 -0.69 -1.76 1.39
N LEU A 75 -1.40 -0.65 1.58
CA LEU A 75 -2.83 -0.63 1.88
C LEU A 75 -3.64 -1.32 0.76
N SER A 76 -4.65 -2.10 1.14
CA SER A 76 -5.60 -2.68 0.19
C SER A 76 -6.49 -1.62 -0.43
N HIS A 77 -6.93 -1.85 -1.67
CA HIS A 77 -7.77 -0.90 -2.43
C HIS A 77 -9.09 -0.53 -1.75
N ASP A 78 -9.65 -1.40 -0.91
CA ASP A 78 -10.87 -1.19 -0.15
C ASP A 78 -10.64 -0.68 1.28
N GLY A 79 -9.37 -0.53 1.68
CA GLY A 79 -8.94 -0.03 2.99
C GLY A 79 -9.17 -0.97 4.16
N ALA A 80 -9.54 -2.24 3.94
CA ALA A 80 -9.86 -3.17 5.03
C ALA A 80 -8.70 -3.31 6.03
N ASP A 81 -7.49 -3.44 5.52
CA ASP A 81 -6.27 -3.65 6.29
C ASP A 81 -5.64 -2.35 6.83
N LEU A 82 -6.42 -1.27 6.97
CA LEU A 82 -5.94 0.03 7.49
C LEU A 82 -5.17 -0.11 8.80
N ALA A 83 -5.71 -0.83 9.78
CA ALA A 83 -5.05 -1.00 11.08
C ALA A 83 -3.68 -1.70 10.95
N ALA A 84 -3.61 -2.71 10.08
CA ALA A 84 -2.39 -3.44 9.77
C ALA A 84 -1.36 -2.59 9.01
N ALA A 85 -1.82 -1.78 8.06
CA ALA A 85 -0.96 -0.86 7.32
C ALA A 85 -0.35 0.19 8.25
N LEU A 86 -1.17 0.84 9.08
CA LEU A 86 -0.71 1.84 10.06
C LEU A 86 0.26 1.25 11.08
N GLN A 87 -0.02 0.06 11.61
CA GLN A 87 0.91 -0.65 12.49
C GLN A 87 2.24 -0.96 11.79
N THR A 88 2.18 -1.41 10.53
CA THR A 88 3.39 -1.71 9.74
C THR A 88 4.22 -0.46 9.50
N ILE A 89 3.60 0.70 9.26
CA ILE A 89 4.27 2.00 9.14
C ILE A 89 4.95 2.37 10.46
N ALA A 90 4.26 2.23 11.59
CA ALA A 90 4.84 2.51 12.90
C ALA A 90 6.04 1.59 13.22
N GLU A 91 6.03 0.34 12.75
CA GLU A 91 7.08 -0.63 13.06
C GLU A 91 8.33 -0.50 12.18
N ILE A 92 8.17 -0.23 10.88
CA ILE A 92 9.30 -0.23 9.91
C ILE A 92 9.28 0.89 8.89
N GLY A 93 8.24 1.70 8.87
CA GLY A 93 8.16 2.89 8.05
C GLY A 93 8.64 4.12 8.81
N ASP A 94 8.08 5.27 8.47
CA ASP A 94 8.35 6.52 9.15
C ASP A 94 7.31 6.77 10.27
N GLN A 95 7.61 6.25 11.46
CA GLN A 95 6.76 6.44 12.64
C GLN A 95 6.61 7.92 13.02
N ALA A 96 7.65 8.74 12.82
CA ALA A 96 7.62 10.15 13.18
C ALA A 96 6.67 10.92 12.26
N ALA A 97 6.79 10.73 10.94
CA ALA A 97 5.88 11.32 9.98
C ALA A 97 4.42 10.86 10.18
N LEU A 98 4.20 9.62 10.62
CA LEU A 98 2.86 9.13 10.96
C LEU A 98 2.27 9.88 12.16
N ALA A 99 3.05 10.05 13.23
CA ALA A 99 2.61 10.79 14.40
C ALA A 99 2.37 12.27 14.09
N GLU A 100 3.26 12.90 13.31
CA GLU A 100 3.14 14.29 12.86
C GLU A 100 1.88 14.51 12.01
N ALA A 101 1.62 13.64 11.02
CA ALA A 101 0.42 13.74 10.20
C ALA A 101 -0.88 13.63 11.02
N VAL A 102 -0.90 12.77 12.04
CA VAL A 102 -2.06 12.64 12.94
C VAL A 102 -2.24 13.88 13.80
N ASP A 103 -1.16 14.42 14.37
CA ASP A 103 -1.20 15.64 15.20
C ASP A 103 -1.60 16.88 14.39
N ASP A 104 -1.06 17.03 13.18
CA ASP A 104 -1.38 18.16 12.28
C ASP A 104 -2.87 18.21 11.93
N ALA A 105 -3.49 17.07 11.65
CA ALA A 105 -4.91 16.99 11.33
C ALA A 105 -5.81 17.03 12.57
N PHE A 106 -5.35 16.46 13.68
CA PHE A 106 -6.12 16.31 14.91
C PHE A 106 -5.26 16.67 16.14
N PRO A 107 -5.05 17.97 16.45
CA PRO A 107 -4.08 18.40 17.45
C PRO A 107 -4.22 17.72 18.82
N GLY A 108 -3.11 17.20 19.33
CA GLY A 108 -3.01 16.47 20.58
C GLY A 108 -3.59 15.05 20.53
N SER A 109 -3.96 14.55 19.35
CA SER A 109 -4.47 13.20 19.17
C SER A 109 -3.35 12.19 18.96
N GLY A 110 -3.54 10.97 19.45
CA GLY A 110 -2.62 9.85 19.27
C GLY A 110 -3.30 8.70 18.55
N LEU A 111 -2.63 8.14 17.55
CA LEU A 111 -3.04 6.92 16.88
C LEU A 111 -2.66 5.70 17.73
N GLU A 112 -3.61 4.78 17.91
CA GLU A 112 -3.42 3.51 18.61
C GLU A 112 -3.94 2.37 17.73
N ILE A 113 -3.19 1.27 17.70
CA ILE A 113 -3.65 0.02 17.09
C ILE A 113 -3.98 -0.95 18.22
N ARG A 114 -5.27 -1.19 18.42
CA ARG A 114 -5.75 -2.15 19.41
C ARG A 114 -5.58 -3.55 18.83
N THR A 115 -5.04 -4.45 19.63
CA THR A 115 -4.93 -5.87 19.29
C THR A 115 -5.79 -6.68 20.25
N ASP A 116 -6.73 -7.43 19.70
CA ASP A 116 -7.50 -8.44 20.43
C ASP A 116 -7.41 -9.77 19.67
N ASP A 117 -6.90 -10.80 20.35
CA ASP A 117 -6.48 -12.07 19.75
C ASP A 117 -5.52 -11.84 18.55
N ALA A 118 -5.99 -12.11 17.33
CA ALA A 118 -5.23 -11.90 16.09
C ALA A 118 -5.77 -10.74 15.24
N ARG A 119 -6.64 -9.88 15.79
CA ARG A 119 -7.28 -8.79 15.06
C ARG A 119 -6.74 -7.43 15.49
N PHE A 120 -6.50 -6.58 14.49
CA PHE A 120 -6.14 -5.18 14.66
C PHE A 120 -7.35 -4.29 14.40
N GLU A 121 -7.48 -3.26 15.24
CA GLU A 121 -8.48 -2.22 15.12
C GLU A 121 -7.83 -0.85 15.32
N VAL A 122 -8.16 0.12 14.46
CA VAL A 122 -7.73 1.51 14.64
C VAL A 122 -8.49 2.13 15.81
N ALA A 123 -7.76 2.82 16.67
CA ALA A 123 -8.32 3.72 17.65
C ALA A 123 -7.58 5.07 17.66
N LEU A 124 -8.30 6.14 17.96
CA LEU A 124 -7.75 7.49 18.05
C LEU A 124 -8.00 8.03 19.46
N ARG A 125 -6.93 8.28 20.22
CA ARG A 125 -7.01 9.00 21.49
C ARG A 125 -7.04 10.49 21.19
N GLN A 126 -8.02 11.21 21.73
CA GLN A 126 -8.16 12.65 21.50
C GLN A 126 -8.28 13.41 22.83
N PRO A 127 -7.81 14.66 22.91
CA PRO A 127 -8.00 15.49 24.08
C PRO A 127 -9.48 15.64 24.44
N GLY A 128 -9.80 15.51 25.73
CA GLY A 128 -11.16 15.63 26.25
C GLY A 128 -12.02 14.36 26.14
N MET A 129 -11.56 13.30 25.46
CA MET A 129 -12.25 12.01 25.46
C MET A 129 -11.81 11.13 26.64
N LEU A 130 -12.75 10.37 27.21
CA LEU A 130 -12.48 9.45 28.33
C LEU A 130 -11.70 8.19 27.93
N ARG A 131 -11.73 7.85 26.63
CA ARG A 131 -11.02 6.72 26.03
C ARG A 131 -10.72 7.02 24.56
N ALA A 132 -9.87 6.19 23.95
CA ALA A 132 -9.71 6.20 22.50
C ALA A 132 -11.01 5.79 21.79
N LEU A 133 -11.31 6.49 20.69
CA LEU A 133 -12.44 6.21 19.81
C LEU A 133 -12.03 5.16 18.78
N THR A 134 -12.81 4.09 18.66
CA THR A 134 -12.58 3.04 17.65
C THR A 134 -12.92 3.54 16.25
N ALA A 135 -12.42 2.84 15.22
CA ALA A 135 -12.72 3.14 13.82
C ALA A 135 -14.23 3.24 13.52
N ALA A 136 -15.07 2.46 14.22
CA ALA A 136 -16.52 2.51 14.10
C ALA A 136 -17.14 3.84 14.57
N GLU A 137 -16.45 4.57 15.44
CA GLU A 137 -16.90 5.83 16.06
C GLU A 137 -16.34 7.08 15.37
N LEU A 138 -15.33 6.90 14.52
CA LEU A 138 -14.69 8.02 13.82
C LEU A 138 -15.62 8.64 12.78
N SER A 139 -15.52 9.96 12.62
CA SER A 139 -16.16 10.64 11.49
C SER A 139 -15.62 10.11 10.15
N ASP A 140 -16.44 10.20 9.10
CA ASP A 140 -16.02 9.86 7.73
C ASP A 140 -14.78 10.63 7.28
N GLY A 141 -14.63 11.89 7.72
CA GLY A 141 -13.46 12.70 7.41
C GLY A 141 -12.19 12.18 8.10
N THR A 142 -12.31 11.82 9.38
CA THR A 142 -11.19 11.27 10.16
C THR A 142 -10.72 9.94 9.61
N LEU A 143 -11.66 9.02 9.33
CA LEU A 143 -11.32 7.72 8.76
C LEU A 143 -10.64 7.86 7.39
N ARG A 144 -11.18 8.74 6.53
CA ARG A 144 -10.60 9.04 5.22
C ARG A 144 -9.20 9.60 5.31
N TYR A 145 -8.96 10.50 6.26
CA TYR A 145 -7.64 11.07 6.48
C TYR A 145 -6.64 9.95 6.83
N LEU A 146 -6.97 9.08 7.78
CA LEU A 146 -6.10 7.96 8.17
C LEU A 146 -5.83 6.99 7.02
N LEU A 147 -6.82 6.73 6.16
CA LEU A 147 -6.64 5.94 4.94
C LEU A 147 -5.61 6.58 4.00
N TRP A 148 -5.69 7.90 3.78
CA TRP A 148 -4.73 8.62 2.96
C TRP A 148 -3.34 8.66 3.59
N THR A 149 -3.25 8.88 4.90
CA THR A 149 -1.98 8.82 5.63
C THR A 149 -1.32 7.46 5.46
N ALA A 150 -2.07 6.36 5.61
CA ALA A 150 -1.54 5.02 5.40
C ALA A 150 -1.09 4.77 3.95
N ALA A 151 -1.84 5.27 2.96
CA ALA A 151 -1.49 5.15 1.56
C ALA A 151 -0.21 5.92 1.19
N LEU A 152 -0.03 7.13 1.75
CA LEU A 152 1.10 8.03 1.46
C LEU A 152 2.37 7.68 2.23
N LEU A 153 2.25 7.19 3.46
CA LEU A 153 3.38 6.79 4.31
C LEU A 153 3.74 5.30 4.18
N THR A 154 3.25 4.64 3.13
CA THR A 154 3.56 3.24 2.83
C THR A 154 5.07 2.97 2.89
N PRO A 155 5.54 1.89 3.58
CA PRO A 155 6.96 1.54 3.61
C PRO A 155 7.49 1.02 2.26
N ARG A 156 6.61 0.82 1.29
CA ARG A 156 6.93 0.42 -0.09
C ARG A 156 6.32 1.45 -1.05
N PRO A 157 6.83 2.70 -1.09
CA PRO A 157 6.35 3.69 -2.03
C PRO A 157 6.68 3.24 -3.45
N ALA A 158 5.76 3.47 -4.37
CA ALA A 158 6.01 3.21 -5.77
C ALA A 158 6.84 4.36 -6.36
N GLU A 159 7.80 4.04 -7.24
CA GLU A 159 8.61 5.05 -7.91
C GLU A 159 7.77 5.84 -8.92
N LEU A 160 7.95 7.17 -8.94
CA LEU A 160 7.32 8.11 -9.88
C LEU A 160 8.09 8.19 -11.20
#